data_AF-A0A5C5WT58-F1
#
_entry.id   AF-A0A5C5WT58-F1
#
_cell.length_a   1.000
_cell.length_b   1.000
_cell.length_c   1.000
_cell.angle_alpha   90.00
_cell.angle_beta   90.00
_cell.angle_gamma   90.00
#
_symmetry.space_group_name_H-M   'P 1'
#
loop_
_entity.id
_entity.type
_entity.pdbx_description
1 polymer ?
#
loop_
_entity_poly.entity_id
_entity_poly.type
_entity_poly.pdbx_seq_one_letter_code
_entity_poly.pdbx_strand_id
1 'polypeptide(L)'
;MARLACLACMLMCWIFEPQVACSQILKQDQPAGRKAVIIPLHEDINPLSGGILQRKFDQAIAAGAEVVIFDINSPGGRVDVTFELMDMLLEAKSVETVAMIERDAISGAALFSLACDKIIMLPGARLGDAGVIVLGPSGEFRYAEAKSRSMVAQKARDTARATGRPEVLAEKMTDKDMIVFKATNKVTGESRYFSDKEWETLEDGDQWTRGKQIREGGKEMFFIANGERLLEFGIADQTFNDRSELGELLNVRTPIEVLTPTWAESIARILNNGWVTFFLITIGLIAIAIELSAPGISVGGLTSLLCFSLFFWSRFAAGTSGWLEVTLFALGLIFIACEFFVIPGFGIAGLGGIVLTLGSLVMASQRFLIPSTADQLSGLGYDVLTVLGAFVGFLVAAVVLANYIGEIPGLSRLTLQPPVVMETSTGIGRDQSSQAAQPGWQRVSIGDVGRASGPLRPSGRILVEDYLVDVVTEGDFVDADSEVRVIAKQGAKVIVREV
;
A
#
# COMPACT_ATOMS: atom_id res chain seq x y z
N MET A 1 -30.09 44.17 -17.90
CA MET A 1 -30.17 42.93 -18.71
C MET A 1 -29.41 42.98 -20.04
N ALA A 2 -28.51 43.94 -20.30
CA ALA A 2 -27.77 44.00 -21.57
C ALA A 2 -26.28 43.58 -21.48
N ARG A 3 -25.79 43.19 -20.29
CA ARG A 3 -24.38 42.75 -20.09
C ARG A 3 -24.19 41.25 -19.88
N LEU A 4 -25.28 40.47 -19.67
CA LEU A 4 -25.21 39.00 -19.63
C LEU A 4 -25.40 38.34 -21.01
N ALA A 5 -26.00 39.02 -21.99
CA ALA A 5 -26.21 38.46 -23.33
C ALA A 5 -24.93 38.46 -24.21
N CYS A 6 -23.97 39.35 -23.95
CA CYS A 6 -22.71 39.39 -24.69
C CYS A 6 -21.71 38.30 -24.26
N LEU A 7 -21.75 37.84 -23.00
CA LEU A 7 -20.86 36.77 -22.54
C LEU A 7 -21.29 35.38 -23.04
N ALA A 8 -22.59 35.17 -23.26
CA ALA A 8 -23.12 33.91 -23.79
C ALA A 8 -22.84 33.73 -25.31
N CYS A 9 -22.77 34.82 -26.08
CA CYS A 9 -22.39 34.75 -27.50
C CYS A 9 -20.88 34.55 -27.72
N MET A 10 -20.01 35.00 -26.82
CA MET A 10 -18.56 34.74 -26.93
C MET A 10 -18.17 33.31 -26.53
N LEU A 11 -18.96 32.65 -25.68
CA LEU A 11 -18.74 31.24 -25.27
C LEU A 11 -19.35 30.21 -26.24
N MET A 12 -20.24 30.60 -27.16
CA MET A 12 -20.80 29.70 -28.20
C MET A 12 -20.06 29.74 -29.54
N CYS A 13 -19.18 30.72 -29.78
CA CYS A 13 -18.36 30.77 -31.01
C CYS A 13 -17.05 29.95 -30.93
N TRP A 14 -16.76 29.28 -29.81
CA TRP A 14 -15.62 28.37 -29.68
C TRP A 14 -15.96 26.90 -30.00
N ILE A 15 -17.21 26.59 -30.35
CA ILE A 15 -17.68 25.20 -30.54
C ILE A 15 -17.91 24.85 -32.03
N PHE A 16 -17.89 25.80 -32.96
CA PHE A 16 -18.09 25.52 -34.38
C PHE A 16 -17.24 26.43 -35.28
N GLU A 17 -15.99 26.04 -35.50
CA GLU A 17 -15.28 26.40 -36.73
C GLU A 17 -15.48 25.27 -37.75
N PRO A 18 -16.12 25.53 -38.91
CA PRO A 18 -16.20 24.55 -39.97
C PRO A 18 -14.85 24.56 -40.70
N GLN A 19 -14.02 23.54 -40.47
CA GLN A 19 -12.91 23.27 -41.37
C GLN A 19 -13.47 22.78 -42.71
N VAL A 20 -13.65 23.75 -43.60
CA VAL A 20 -13.78 23.54 -45.04
C VAL A 20 -12.60 22.67 -45.49
N ALA A 21 -12.93 21.57 -46.15
CA ALA A 21 -12.00 20.68 -46.79
C ALA A 21 -11.07 21.45 -47.75
N CYS A 22 -9.79 21.49 -47.42
CA CYS A 22 -8.72 21.64 -48.39
C CYS A 22 -8.12 20.25 -48.58
N SER A 23 -8.73 19.47 -49.47
CA SER A 23 -8.13 18.24 -49.98
C SER A 23 -6.98 18.61 -50.94
N GLN A 24 -5.85 17.93 -50.72
CA GLN A 24 -4.63 17.87 -51.53
C GLN A 24 -3.46 18.79 -51.11
N ILE A 25 -2.30 18.16 -50.97
CA ILE A 25 -0.98 18.65 -50.49
C ILE A 25 -0.92 18.64 -48.95
N LEU A 26 -0.59 17.52 -48.28
CA LEU A 26 0.69 16.82 -48.35
C LEU A 26 0.46 15.31 -48.26
N LYS A 27 0.93 14.53 -49.26
CA LYS A 27 1.51 13.23 -48.92
C LYS A 27 2.74 13.57 -48.08
N GLN A 28 2.57 13.69 -46.76
CA GLN A 28 3.72 13.46 -45.89
C GLN A 28 4.17 12.04 -46.23
N ASP A 29 5.39 11.91 -46.73
CA ASP A 29 6.09 10.62 -46.70
C ASP A 29 5.79 10.03 -45.33
N GLN A 30 5.04 8.92 -45.28
CA GLN A 30 5.02 8.16 -44.06
C GLN A 30 6.49 7.82 -43.78
N PRO A 31 7.05 8.21 -42.62
CA PRO A 31 8.43 7.86 -42.34
C PRO A 31 8.55 6.34 -42.50
N ALA A 32 9.50 5.93 -43.35
CA ALA A 32 9.79 4.52 -43.56
C ALA A 32 10.09 3.88 -42.19
N GLY A 33 9.60 2.65 -41.97
CA GLY A 33 9.79 1.91 -40.72
C GLY A 33 8.48 1.56 -40.02
N ARG A 34 8.61 0.63 -39.07
CA ARG A 34 7.52 0.07 -38.27
C ARG A 34 7.10 1.02 -37.14
N LYS A 35 5.82 1.00 -36.75
CA LYS A 35 5.39 1.79 -35.58
C LYS A 35 5.93 1.17 -34.30
N ALA A 36 6.69 1.94 -33.53
CA ALA A 36 7.26 1.48 -32.27
C ALA A 36 6.78 2.31 -31.07
N VAL A 37 6.77 1.69 -29.90
CA VAL A 37 6.47 2.32 -28.60
C VAL A 37 7.50 1.85 -27.57
N ILE A 38 8.00 2.78 -26.76
CA ILE A 38 8.87 2.50 -25.62
C ILE A 38 8.05 2.46 -24.33
N ILE A 39 8.23 1.39 -23.54
CA ILE A 39 7.63 1.22 -22.22
C ILE A 39 8.75 1.15 -21.18
N PRO A 40 8.88 2.14 -20.28
CA PRO A 40 9.87 2.11 -19.21
C PRO A 40 9.57 1.04 -18.15
N LEU A 41 10.58 0.25 -17.80
CA LEU A 41 10.62 -0.70 -16.68
C LEU A 41 11.84 -0.38 -15.80
N HIS A 42 11.70 0.66 -14.96
CA HIS A 42 12.79 1.20 -14.14
C HIS A 42 12.67 0.87 -12.64
N GLU A 43 11.67 0.07 -12.28
CA GLU A 43 11.33 -0.27 -10.90
C GLU A 43 11.39 -1.79 -10.69
N ASP A 44 11.26 -2.24 -9.44
CA ASP A 44 11.17 -3.65 -9.12
C ASP A 44 9.89 -4.28 -9.71
N ILE A 45 9.96 -5.56 -10.09
CA ILE A 45 8.82 -6.30 -10.62
C ILE A 45 7.94 -6.77 -9.46
N ASN A 46 6.80 -6.13 -9.29
CA ASN A 46 5.81 -6.42 -8.25
C ASN A 46 4.39 -6.35 -8.84
N PRO A 47 3.33 -6.68 -8.09
CA PRO A 47 1.98 -6.74 -8.64
C PRO A 47 1.54 -5.41 -9.29
N LEU A 48 1.93 -4.27 -8.70
CA LEU A 48 1.58 -2.95 -9.23
C LEU A 48 2.36 -2.65 -10.53
N SER A 49 3.68 -2.75 -10.52
CA SER A 49 4.50 -2.43 -11.69
C SER A 49 4.23 -3.40 -12.85
N GLY A 50 4.04 -4.69 -12.56
CA GLY A 50 3.63 -5.68 -13.56
C GLY A 50 2.26 -5.40 -14.16
N GLY A 51 1.27 -5.03 -13.35
CA GLY A 51 -0.06 -4.64 -13.86
C GLY A 51 -0.04 -3.35 -14.70
N ILE A 52 0.82 -2.38 -14.34
CA ILE A 52 1.05 -1.18 -15.15
C ILE A 52 1.72 -1.56 -16.48
N LEU A 53 2.74 -2.40 -16.45
CA LEU A 53 3.47 -2.85 -17.63
C LEU A 53 2.53 -3.56 -18.61
N GLN A 54 1.70 -4.50 -18.12
CA GLN A 54 0.72 -5.20 -18.94
C GLN A 54 -0.30 -4.26 -19.57
N ARG A 55 -0.88 -3.33 -18.80
CA ARG A 55 -1.81 -2.33 -19.37
C ARG A 55 -1.16 -1.47 -20.43
N LYS A 56 0.09 -1.06 -20.24
CA LYS A 56 0.83 -0.26 -21.24
C LYS A 56 1.16 -1.08 -22.48
N PHE A 57 1.48 -2.35 -22.31
CA PHE A 57 1.66 -3.30 -23.41
C PHE A 57 0.39 -3.43 -24.24
N ASP A 58 -0.75 -3.66 -23.58
CA ASP A 58 -2.07 -3.74 -24.24
C ASP A 58 -2.43 -2.42 -24.95
N GLN A 59 -2.12 -1.27 -24.33
CA GLN A 59 -2.30 0.04 -24.95
C GLN A 59 -1.42 0.22 -26.19
N ALA A 60 -0.16 -0.22 -26.16
CA ALA A 60 0.74 -0.15 -27.31
C ALA A 60 0.23 -1.03 -28.46
N ILE A 61 -0.23 -2.26 -28.17
CA ILE A 61 -0.85 -3.15 -29.17
C ILE A 61 -2.12 -2.52 -29.74
N ALA A 62 -3.01 -2.00 -28.89
CA ALA A 62 -4.25 -1.35 -29.31
C ALA A 62 -4.00 -0.09 -30.16
N ALA A 63 -2.88 0.60 -29.93
CA ALA A 63 -2.41 1.72 -30.74
C ALA A 63 -1.76 1.28 -32.07
N GLY A 64 -1.66 -0.01 -32.35
CA GLY A 64 -1.08 -0.56 -33.58
C GLY A 64 0.45 -0.54 -33.60
N ALA A 65 1.11 -0.64 -32.44
CA ALA A 65 2.55 -0.83 -32.39
C ALA A 65 2.93 -2.20 -32.99
N GLU A 66 3.91 -2.20 -33.89
CA GLU A 66 4.52 -3.39 -34.49
C GLU A 66 5.79 -3.80 -33.75
N VAL A 67 6.40 -2.86 -33.02
CA VAL A 67 7.56 -3.10 -32.14
C VAL A 67 7.29 -2.47 -30.77
N VAL A 68 7.42 -3.25 -29.70
CA VAL A 68 7.36 -2.74 -28.32
C VAL A 68 8.73 -2.88 -27.69
N ILE A 69 9.30 -1.75 -27.30
CA ILE A 69 10.63 -1.66 -26.71
C ILE A 69 10.46 -1.47 -25.21
N PHE A 70 10.92 -2.42 -24.41
CA PHE A 70 11.01 -2.29 -22.97
C PHE A 70 12.33 -1.63 -22.61
N ASP A 71 12.28 -0.43 -22.03
CA ASP A 71 13.46 0.28 -21.51
C ASP A 71 13.73 -0.20 -20.08
N ILE A 72 14.64 -1.16 -19.93
CA ILE A 72 14.84 -1.93 -18.70
C ILE A 72 16.02 -1.37 -17.88
N ASN A 73 15.70 -0.99 -16.66
CA ASN A 73 16.65 -0.68 -15.60
C ASN A 73 16.07 -1.16 -14.26
N SER A 74 16.12 -2.47 -14.01
CA SER A 74 15.39 -3.10 -12.90
C SER A 74 16.25 -4.13 -12.17
N PRO A 75 16.16 -4.17 -10.83
CA PRO A 75 16.79 -5.21 -10.02
C PRO A 75 16.03 -6.54 -10.04
N GLY A 76 14.91 -6.63 -10.77
CA GLY A 76 13.99 -7.77 -10.75
C GLY A 76 12.93 -7.63 -9.68
N GLY A 77 12.41 -8.75 -9.17
CA GLY A 77 11.34 -8.73 -8.19
C GLY A 77 10.69 -10.09 -7.98
N ARG A 78 9.37 -10.12 -7.80
CA ARG A 78 8.66 -11.35 -7.48
C ARG A 78 8.65 -12.32 -8.65
N VAL A 79 8.92 -13.60 -8.35
CA VAL A 79 8.99 -14.69 -9.34
C VAL A 79 7.64 -14.90 -10.04
N ASP A 80 6.53 -14.88 -9.29
CA ASP A 80 5.18 -15.08 -9.83
C ASP A 80 4.82 -14.03 -10.88
N VAL A 81 4.97 -12.75 -10.56
CA VAL A 81 4.71 -11.65 -11.51
C VAL A 81 5.68 -11.69 -12.68
N THR A 82 6.96 -12.02 -12.45
CA THR A 82 7.94 -12.16 -13.53
C THR A 82 7.51 -13.22 -14.54
N PHE A 83 7.03 -14.39 -14.06
CA PHE A 83 6.57 -15.46 -14.93
C PHE A 83 5.33 -15.07 -15.73
N GLU A 84 4.36 -14.40 -15.10
CA GLU A 84 3.17 -13.85 -15.79
C GLU A 84 3.58 -12.92 -16.93
N LEU A 85 4.55 -12.03 -16.69
CA LEU A 85 5.04 -11.11 -17.71
C LEU A 85 5.84 -11.83 -18.82
N MET A 86 6.64 -12.83 -18.49
CA MET A 86 7.35 -13.65 -19.49
C MET A 86 6.35 -14.40 -20.39
N ASP A 87 5.30 -14.97 -19.82
CA ASP A 87 4.27 -15.68 -20.57
C ASP A 87 3.53 -14.73 -21.52
N MET A 88 3.19 -13.53 -21.05
CA MET A 88 2.64 -12.47 -21.90
C MET A 88 3.54 -12.17 -23.12
N LEU A 89 4.85 -12.06 -22.94
CA LEU A 89 5.79 -11.82 -24.06
C LEU A 89 5.89 -13.02 -25.00
N LEU A 90 6.01 -14.23 -24.46
CA LEU A 90 6.10 -15.45 -25.27
C LEU A 90 4.82 -15.70 -26.07
N GLU A 91 3.66 -15.30 -25.58
CA GLU A 91 2.36 -15.41 -26.26
C GLU A 91 2.12 -14.28 -27.29
N ALA A 92 2.82 -13.15 -27.18
CA ALA A 92 2.62 -11.98 -28.01
C ALA A 92 3.19 -12.13 -29.44
N LYS A 93 2.51 -12.91 -30.30
CA LYS A 93 2.97 -13.18 -31.67
C LYS A 93 2.67 -12.07 -32.69
N SER A 94 1.90 -11.06 -32.33
CA SER A 94 1.49 -9.98 -33.24
C SER A 94 2.40 -8.75 -33.23
N VAL A 95 3.42 -8.74 -32.36
CA VAL A 95 4.31 -7.59 -32.15
C VAL A 95 5.72 -8.12 -31.87
N GLU A 96 6.75 -7.42 -32.34
CA GLU A 96 8.13 -7.73 -31.94
C GLU A 96 8.45 -7.05 -30.61
N THR A 97 8.91 -7.84 -29.65
CA THR A 97 9.28 -7.37 -28.30
C THR A 97 10.79 -7.21 -28.19
N VAL A 98 11.23 -6.04 -27.70
CA VAL A 98 12.66 -5.70 -27.62
C VAL A 98 13.00 -5.28 -26.19
N ALA A 99 13.89 -6.01 -25.52
CA ALA A 99 14.51 -5.57 -24.28
C ALA A 99 15.67 -4.61 -24.62
N MET A 100 15.51 -3.33 -24.29
CA MET A 100 16.57 -2.33 -24.38
C MET A 100 17.16 -2.07 -23.00
N ILE A 101 18.44 -2.38 -22.81
CA ILE A 101 19.09 -2.31 -21.49
C ILE A 101 20.26 -1.34 -21.55
N GLU A 102 20.13 -0.22 -20.83
CA GLU A 102 21.16 0.82 -20.77
C GLU A 102 21.97 0.78 -19.47
N ARG A 103 21.43 0.13 -18.43
CA ARG A 103 22.09 0.00 -17.12
C ARG A 103 22.07 -1.42 -16.63
N ASP A 104 20.98 -1.85 -16.00
CA ASP A 104 20.90 -3.10 -15.27
C ASP A 104 19.58 -3.81 -15.52
N ALA A 105 19.64 -5.07 -15.95
CA ALA A 105 18.50 -5.99 -15.99
C ALA A 105 18.86 -7.24 -15.18
N ILE A 106 18.56 -7.19 -13.88
CA ILE A 106 19.00 -8.19 -12.90
C ILE A 106 17.82 -9.01 -12.40
N SER A 107 18.09 -10.23 -11.97
CA SER A 107 17.10 -11.12 -11.38
C SER A 107 15.88 -11.36 -12.27
N GLY A 108 14.66 -11.13 -11.77
CA GLY A 108 13.44 -11.25 -12.57
C GLY A 108 13.47 -10.40 -13.85
N ALA A 109 14.17 -9.26 -13.86
CA ALA A 109 14.30 -8.44 -15.07
C ALA A 109 15.21 -9.08 -16.13
N ALA A 110 16.21 -9.86 -15.72
CA ALA A 110 17.02 -10.67 -16.64
C ALA A 110 16.15 -11.76 -17.29
N LEU A 111 15.31 -12.45 -16.51
CA LEU A 111 14.40 -13.48 -17.02
C LEU A 111 13.34 -12.89 -17.95
N PHE A 112 12.76 -11.75 -17.59
CA PHE A 112 11.85 -10.99 -18.45
C PHE A 112 12.51 -10.62 -19.78
N SER A 113 13.77 -10.16 -19.75
CA SER A 113 14.53 -9.82 -20.96
C SER A 113 14.76 -11.04 -21.85
N LEU A 114 15.02 -12.22 -21.27
CA LEU A 114 15.15 -13.47 -22.04
C LEU A 114 13.89 -13.86 -22.80
N ALA A 115 12.71 -13.43 -22.33
CA ALA A 115 11.42 -13.70 -22.98
C ALA A 115 11.11 -12.75 -24.15
N CYS A 116 11.84 -11.64 -24.29
CA CYS A 116 11.70 -10.74 -25.44
C CYS A 116 12.25 -11.39 -26.72
N ASP A 117 11.74 -11.00 -27.88
CA ASP A 117 12.27 -11.47 -29.18
C ASP A 117 13.71 -11.02 -29.37
N LYS A 118 14.03 -9.75 -29.04
CA LYS A 118 15.37 -9.19 -29.10
C LYS A 118 15.84 -8.61 -27.78
N ILE A 119 17.14 -8.68 -27.54
CA ILE A 119 17.84 -7.98 -26.46
C ILE A 119 18.90 -7.08 -27.10
N ILE A 120 18.74 -5.76 -26.91
CA ILE A 120 19.74 -4.75 -27.32
C ILE A 120 20.28 -4.04 -26.08
N MET A 121 21.58 -3.77 -26.06
CA MET A 121 22.23 -3.26 -24.84
C MET A 121 23.28 -2.20 -25.12
N LEU A 122 23.47 -1.27 -24.18
CA LEU A 122 24.72 -0.49 -24.16
C LEU A 122 25.90 -1.44 -23.81
N PRO A 123 27.11 -1.22 -24.37
CA PRO A 123 28.29 -2.05 -24.11
C PRO A 123 28.58 -2.33 -22.63
N GLY A 124 28.36 -1.32 -21.78
CA GLY A 124 28.59 -1.38 -20.33
C GLY A 124 27.39 -1.83 -19.49
N ALA A 125 26.20 -1.98 -20.09
CA ALA A 125 25.00 -2.40 -19.37
C ALA A 125 25.09 -3.88 -18.97
N ARG A 126 24.45 -4.28 -17.87
CA ARG A 126 24.54 -5.63 -17.29
C ARG A 126 23.23 -6.38 -17.36
N LEU A 127 23.31 -7.68 -17.63
CA LEU A 127 22.18 -8.60 -17.56
C LEU A 127 22.60 -9.97 -16.99
N GLY A 128 21.75 -10.53 -16.12
CA GLY A 128 21.94 -11.83 -15.48
C GLY A 128 21.56 -11.83 -13.99
N ASP A 129 22.24 -12.67 -13.21
CA ASP A 129 22.08 -12.81 -11.75
C ASP A 129 20.61 -13.00 -11.32
N ALA A 130 20.05 -14.15 -11.74
CA ALA A 130 18.65 -14.54 -11.60
C ALA A 130 18.39 -15.71 -10.65
N GLY A 131 19.25 -15.85 -9.63
CA GLY A 131 18.99 -16.74 -8.51
C GLY A 131 17.81 -16.29 -7.66
N VAL A 132 17.01 -17.24 -7.19
CA VAL A 132 15.94 -16.97 -6.23
C VAL A 132 16.51 -16.84 -4.83
N ILE A 133 16.32 -15.68 -4.21
CA ILE A 133 16.71 -15.42 -2.83
C ILE A 133 15.47 -15.22 -1.96
N VAL A 134 15.56 -15.67 -0.71
CA VAL A 134 14.52 -15.50 0.31
C VAL A 134 15.10 -14.82 1.53
N LEU A 135 14.29 -14.03 2.23
CA LEU A 135 14.70 -13.48 3.52
C LEU A 135 14.52 -14.53 4.61
N GLY A 136 15.60 -14.86 5.31
CA GLY A 136 15.59 -15.76 6.46
C GLY A 136 14.92 -15.13 7.68
N PRO A 137 14.53 -15.94 8.69
CA PRO A 137 13.87 -15.46 9.91
C PRO A 137 14.68 -14.41 10.69
N SER A 138 16.01 -14.44 10.57
CA SER A 138 16.92 -13.48 11.23
C SER A 138 17.31 -12.28 10.35
N GLY A 139 16.67 -12.12 9.17
CA GLY A 139 16.83 -10.95 8.30
C GLY A 139 17.97 -11.04 7.28
N GLU A 140 18.64 -12.19 7.16
CA GLU A 140 19.65 -12.44 6.14
C GLU A 140 19.06 -13.00 4.84
N PHE A 141 19.61 -12.61 3.69
CA PHE A 141 19.27 -13.21 2.41
C PHE A 141 19.91 -14.59 2.28
N ARG A 142 19.09 -15.59 1.91
CA ARG A 142 19.52 -16.95 1.66
C ARG A 142 19.09 -17.40 0.28
N TYR A 143 19.86 -18.30 -0.31
CA TYR A 143 19.46 -18.97 -1.55
C TYR A 143 18.25 -19.87 -1.28
N ALA A 144 17.24 -19.81 -2.15
CA ALA A 144 15.97 -20.50 -1.94
C ALA A 144 16.11 -22.04 -1.92
N GLU A 145 15.07 -22.72 -1.45
CA GLU A 145 15.03 -24.18 -1.43
C GLU A 145 15.16 -24.80 -2.84
N ALA A 146 15.62 -26.05 -2.90
CA ALA A 146 15.85 -26.77 -4.17
C ALA A 146 14.62 -26.77 -5.10
N LYS A 147 13.41 -26.91 -4.55
CA LYS A 147 12.16 -26.93 -5.33
C LYS A 147 11.88 -25.62 -6.05
N SER A 148 12.04 -24.47 -5.37
CA SER A 148 11.86 -23.16 -6.00
C SER A 148 12.93 -22.89 -7.04
N ARG A 149 14.19 -23.25 -6.72
CA ARG A 149 15.33 -23.10 -7.65
C ARG A 149 15.14 -23.90 -8.93
N SER A 150 14.73 -25.17 -8.83
CA SER A 150 14.53 -26.03 -9.99
C SER A 150 13.45 -25.51 -10.94
N MET A 151 12.38 -24.90 -10.39
CA MET A 151 11.32 -24.29 -11.22
C MET A 151 11.85 -23.10 -12.02
N VAL A 152 12.61 -22.20 -11.38
CA VAL A 152 13.16 -21.02 -12.06
C VAL A 152 14.23 -21.40 -13.09
N ALA A 153 15.10 -22.37 -12.76
CA ALA A 153 16.07 -22.90 -13.71
C ALA A 153 15.39 -23.53 -14.95
N GLN A 154 14.31 -24.28 -14.75
CA GLN A 154 13.54 -24.87 -15.84
C GLN A 154 12.89 -23.79 -16.71
N LYS A 155 12.20 -22.82 -16.09
CA LYS A 155 11.58 -21.70 -16.83
C LYS A 155 12.60 -20.92 -17.65
N ALA A 156 13.79 -20.66 -17.09
CA ALA A 156 14.87 -19.96 -17.79
C ALA A 156 15.36 -20.73 -19.02
N ARG A 157 15.59 -22.05 -18.90
CA ARG A 157 15.96 -22.91 -20.05
C ARG A 157 14.89 -22.91 -21.14
N ASP A 158 13.64 -23.16 -20.76
CA ASP A 158 12.53 -23.29 -21.71
C ASP A 158 12.30 -21.97 -22.46
N THR A 159 12.43 -20.83 -21.77
CA THR A 159 12.35 -19.49 -22.36
C THR A 159 13.51 -19.20 -23.30
N ALA A 160 14.74 -19.54 -22.90
CA ALA A 160 15.91 -19.37 -23.74
C ALA A 160 15.80 -20.20 -25.02
N ARG A 161 15.34 -21.46 -24.92
CA ARG A 161 15.06 -22.31 -26.08
C ARG A 161 14.01 -21.68 -27.00
N ALA A 162 12.90 -21.19 -26.45
CA ALA A 162 11.81 -20.59 -27.21
C ALA A 162 12.24 -19.33 -27.97
N THR A 163 13.28 -18.64 -27.49
CA THR A 163 13.79 -17.40 -28.08
C THR A 163 15.15 -17.55 -28.77
N GLY A 164 15.66 -18.78 -28.92
CA GLY A 164 16.91 -19.07 -29.62
C GLY A 164 18.19 -18.65 -28.87
N ARG A 165 18.12 -18.52 -27.54
CA ARG A 165 19.26 -18.13 -26.68
C ARG A 165 19.92 -19.36 -26.03
N PRO A 166 21.21 -19.29 -25.64
CA PRO A 166 21.90 -20.42 -25.03
C PRO A 166 21.28 -20.85 -23.69
N GLU A 167 20.61 -22.01 -23.69
CA GLU A 167 19.89 -22.56 -22.54
C GLU A 167 20.78 -22.68 -21.29
N VAL A 168 22.02 -23.14 -21.47
CA VAL A 168 23.00 -23.32 -20.40
C VAL A 168 23.36 -22.01 -19.71
N LEU A 169 23.49 -20.92 -20.47
CA LEU A 169 23.81 -19.62 -19.87
C LEU A 169 22.60 -19.03 -19.16
N ALA A 170 21.40 -19.19 -19.71
CA ALA A 170 20.15 -18.80 -19.04
C ALA A 170 19.94 -19.58 -17.73
N GLU A 171 20.16 -20.90 -17.72
CA GLU A 171 20.14 -21.68 -16.47
C GLU A 171 21.21 -21.20 -15.48
N LYS A 172 22.41 -20.88 -15.95
CA LYS A 172 23.50 -20.39 -15.10
C LYS A 172 23.18 -19.05 -14.43
N MET A 173 22.32 -18.23 -15.01
CA MET A 173 21.81 -17.03 -14.32
C MET A 173 21.07 -17.41 -13.03
N THR A 174 20.46 -18.59 -12.98
CA THR A 174 19.60 -19.03 -11.88
C THR A 174 20.27 -20.03 -10.94
N ASP A 175 21.33 -20.74 -11.38
CA ASP A 175 22.06 -21.75 -10.60
C ASP A 175 23.52 -21.32 -10.34
N LYS A 176 23.79 -20.82 -9.12
CA LYS A 176 25.15 -20.39 -8.74
C LYS A 176 26.18 -21.52 -8.68
N ASP A 177 25.75 -22.77 -8.55
CA ASP A 177 26.66 -23.91 -8.32
C ASP A 177 27.04 -24.62 -9.63
N MET A 178 26.32 -24.36 -10.73
CA MET A 178 26.61 -24.93 -12.06
C MET A 178 27.92 -24.38 -12.64
N ILE A 179 28.72 -25.21 -13.29
CA ILE A 179 29.93 -24.76 -14.01
C ILE A 179 29.62 -24.70 -15.49
N VAL A 180 29.99 -23.61 -16.18
CA VAL A 180 29.84 -23.49 -17.63
C VAL A 180 31.18 -23.33 -18.34
N PHE A 181 31.35 -24.02 -19.45
CA PHE A 181 32.52 -23.92 -20.32
C PHE A 181 32.11 -24.00 -21.78
N LYS A 182 32.99 -23.52 -22.66
CA LYS A 182 32.81 -23.67 -24.11
C LYS A 182 33.44 -24.99 -24.55
N ALA A 183 32.77 -25.76 -25.39
CA ALA A 183 33.35 -26.93 -26.03
C ALA A 183 33.15 -26.87 -27.55
N THR A 184 34.07 -27.51 -28.27
CA THR A 184 34.07 -27.54 -29.74
C THR A 184 33.99 -28.97 -30.24
N ASN A 185 33.03 -29.24 -31.12
CA ASN A 185 32.87 -30.52 -31.77
C ASN A 185 34.03 -30.73 -32.76
N LYS A 186 34.70 -31.88 -32.68
CA LYS A 186 35.88 -32.24 -33.45
C LYS A 186 35.56 -32.52 -34.93
N VAL A 187 34.33 -32.93 -35.22
CA VAL A 187 33.88 -33.31 -36.56
C VAL A 187 33.29 -32.11 -37.29
N THR A 188 32.35 -31.40 -36.66
CA THR A 188 31.62 -30.30 -37.29
C THR A 188 32.33 -28.95 -37.13
N GLY A 189 33.23 -28.81 -36.16
CA GLY A 189 33.82 -27.53 -35.76
C GLY A 189 32.87 -26.61 -34.98
N GLU A 190 31.64 -27.06 -34.73
CA GLU A 190 30.63 -26.31 -33.98
C GLU A 190 31.11 -26.05 -32.55
N SER A 191 30.90 -24.85 -32.03
CA SER A 191 31.20 -24.52 -30.64
C SER A 191 29.96 -24.07 -29.90
N ARG A 192 29.68 -24.71 -28.76
CA ARG A 192 28.57 -24.34 -27.87
C ARG A 192 28.98 -24.37 -26.40
N TYR A 193 28.13 -23.80 -25.55
CA TYR A 193 28.31 -23.81 -24.10
C TYR A 193 27.70 -25.08 -23.50
N PHE A 194 28.41 -25.66 -22.54
CA PHE A 194 28.00 -26.85 -21.80
C PHE A 194 28.06 -26.59 -20.30
N SER A 195 27.11 -27.16 -19.56
CA SER A 195 27.24 -27.29 -18.12
C SER A 195 28.08 -28.51 -17.75
N ASP A 196 28.60 -28.53 -16.52
CA ASP A 196 29.17 -29.74 -15.93
C ASP A 196 28.17 -30.90 -15.88
N LYS A 197 26.92 -30.63 -15.51
CA LYS A 197 25.84 -31.64 -15.50
C LYS A 197 25.55 -32.21 -16.89
N GLU A 198 25.41 -31.34 -17.90
CA GLU A 198 25.14 -31.77 -19.28
C GLU A 198 26.28 -32.61 -19.84
N TRP A 199 27.52 -32.20 -19.55
CA TRP A 199 28.73 -32.87 -20.01
C TRP A 199 28.87 -34.29 -19.47
N GLU A 200 28.48 -34.54 -18.22
CA GLU A 200 28.51 -35.87 -17.62
C GLU A 200 27.51 -36.84 -18.27
N THR A 201 26.44 -36.32 -18.86
CA THR A 201 25.38 -37.10 -19.52
C THR A 201 25.47 -37.12 -21.05
N LEU A 202 26.52 -36.52 -21.62
CA LEU A 202 26.67 -36.35 -23.06
C LEU A 202 27.04 -37.68 -23.74
N GLU A 203 26.12 -38.24 -24.54
CA GLU A 203 26.30 -39.54 -25.20
C GLU A 203 27.44 -39.53 -26.23
N ASP A 204 27.64 -38.42 -26.95
CA ASP A 204 28.66 -38.23 -27.98
C ASP A 204 29.89 -37.46 -27.47
N GLY A 205 30.15 -37.50 -26.16
CA GLY A 205 31.19 -36.68 -25.51
C GLY A 205 32.61 -36.89 -26.06
N ASP A 206 32.90 -38.03 -26.69
CA ASP A 206 34.17 -38.31 -27.36
C ASP A 206 34.39 -37.43 -28.60
N GLN A 207 33.32 -36.95 -29.22
CA GLN A 207 33.34 -36.03 -30.36
C GLN A 207 33.60 -34.58 -29.95
N TRP A 208 33.57 -34.24 -28.67
CA TRP A 208 33.73 -32.88 -28.18
C TRP A 208 35.11 -32.65 -27.54
N THR A 209 35.65 -31.45 -27.73
CA THR A 209 36.85 -30.97 -27.04
C THR A 209 36.44 -29.92 -26.03
N ARG A 210 36.59 -30.25 -24.74
CA ARG A 210 36.29 -29.35 -23.63
C ARG A 210 37.29 -28.20 -23.59
N GLY A 211 36.79 -26.98 -23.73
CA GLY A 211 37.57 -25.75 -23.52
C GLY A 211 37.66 -25.35 -22.05
N LYS A 212 38.22 -24.16 -21.81
CA LYS A 212 38.29 -23.58 -20.47
C LYS A 212 36.90 -23.15 -19.99
N GLN A 213 36.72 -23.19 -18.68
CA GLN A 213 35.58 -22.55 -18.02
C GLN A 213 35.50 -21.08 -18.41
N ILE A 214 34.28 -20.59 -18.64
CA ILE A 214 34.06 -19.16 -18.82
C ILE A 214 34.17 -18.45 -17.45
N ARG A 215 34.60 -17.19 -17.46
CA ARG A 215 34.83 -16.43 -16.22
C ARG A 215 33.54 -16.26 -15.42
N GLU A 216 32.43 -16.06 -16.11
CA GLU A 216 31.09 -15.77 -15.59
C GLU A 216 30.32 -17.05 -15.19
N GLY A 217 30.91 -18.23 -15.41
CA GLY A 217 30.28 -19.54 -15.26
C GLY A 217 30.95 -20.41 -14.20
N GLY A 218 31.48 -19.81 -13.13
CA GLY A 218 32.11 -20.52 -12.02
C GLY A 218 31.13 -20.99 -10.93
N LYS A 219 31.65 -21.77 -9.98
CA LYS A 219 30.92 -22.14 -8.76
C LYS A 219 30.72 -20.93 -7.84
N GLU A 220 29.64 -20.97 -7.07
CA GLU A 220 29.23 -19.95 -6.10
C GLU A 220 29.00 -18.54 -6.68
N MET A 221 28.70 -18.45 -7.98
CA MET A 221 28.35 -17.20 -8.65
C MET A 221 27.25 -17.43 -9.67
N PHE A 222 26.31 -16.49 -9.79
CA PHE A 222 25.35 -16.48 -10.88
C PHE A 222 25.98 -15.87 -12.13
N PHE A 223 25.54 -16.29 -13.31
CA PHE A 223 25.98 -15.67 -14.55
C PHE A 223 25.44 -14.25 -14.67
N ILE A 224 26.34 -13.29 -14.82
CA ILE A 224 26.07 -11.88 -15.11
C ILE A 224 27.22 -11.37 -15.97
N ALA A 225 26.90 -10.60 -17.01
CA ALA A 225 27.88 -10.06 -17.94
C ALA A 225 27.44 -8.69 -18.46
N ASN A 226 28.37 -7.95 -19.07
CA ASN A 226 28.07 -6.68 -19.73
C ASN A 226 27.59 -6.90 -21.19
N GLY A 227 27.08 -5.84 -21.84
CA GLY A 227 26.51 -5.91 -23.18
C GLY A 227 27.44 -6.50 -24.25
N GLU A 228 28.71 -6.08 -24.31
CA GLU A 228 29.68 -6.64 -25.27
C GLU A 228 29.86 -8.14 -25.07
N ARG A 229 30.00 -8.56 -23.82
CA ARG A 229 30.22 -9.94 -23.47
C ARG A 229 28.97 -10.80 -23.70
N LEU A 230 27.78 -10.24 -23.46
CA LEU A 230 26.51 -10.91 -23.75
C LEU A 230 26.25 -11.08 -25.25
N LEU A 231 26.74 -10.15 -26.08
CA LEU A 231 26.73 -10.28 -27.54
C LEU A 231 27.65 -11.44 -27.97
N GLU A 232 28.87 -11.53 -27.44
CA GLU A 232 29.78 -12.66 -27.72
C GLU A 232 29.20 -14.01 -27.28
N PHE A 233 28.43 -14.01 -26.20
CA PHE A 233 27.74 -15.20 -25.69
C PHE A 233 26.50 -15.59 -26.49
N GLY A 234 25.98 -14.71 -27.36
CA GLY A 234 24.74 -14.94 -28.10
C GLY A 234 23.48 -14.80 -27.25
N ILE A 235 23.55 -14.07 -26.13
CA ILE A 235 22.36 -13.71 -25.33
C ILE A 235 21.78 -12.38 -25.82
N ALA A 236 22.64 -11.38 -25.98
CA ALA A 236 22.27 -10.11 -26.59
C ALA A 236 22.36 -10.23 -28.11
N ASP A 237 21.39 -9.65 -28.80
CA ASP A 237 21.32 -9.66 -30.26
C ASP A 237 22.27 -8.62 -30.85
N GLN A 238 22.30 -7.41 -30.26
CA GLN A 238 23.12 -6.29 -30.71
C GLN A 238 23.48 -5.35 -29.56
N THR A 239 24.56 -4.58 -29.74
CA THR A 239 24.87 -3.42 -28.91
C THR A 239 24.61 -2.12 -29.66
N PHE A 240 24.32 -1.05 -28.93
CA PHE A 240 24.13 0.30 -29.46
C PHE A 240 24.87 1.32 -28.58
N ASN A 241 25.11 2.53 -29.06
CA ASN A 241 25.79 3.56 -28.27
C ASN A 241 24.86 4.69 -27.83
N ASP A 242 23.84 5.00 -28.64
CA ASP A 242 22.92 6.11 -28.38
C ASP A 242 21.49 5.78 -28.85
N ARG A 243 20.49 6.32 -28.15
CA ARG A 243 19.07 6.09 -28.49
C ARG A 243 18.68 6.62 -29.88
N SER A 244 19.44 7.54 -30.47
CA SER A 244 19.24 7.99 -31.85
C SER A 244 19.43 6.88 -32.88
N GLU A 245 20.22 5.84 -32.58
CA GLU A 245 20.48 4.69 -33.46
C GLU A 245 19.28 3.73 -33.54
N LEU A 246 18.33 3.81 -32.59
CA LEU A 246 17.20 2.84 -32.48
C LEU A 246 16.32 2.80 -33.73
N GLY A 247 16.12 3.95 -34.39
CA GLY A 247 15.32 4.04 -35.61
C GLY A 247 15.86 3.15 -36.72
N GLU A 248 17.17 3.20 -36.95
CA GLU A 248 17.85 2.40 -37.96
C GLU A 248 18.00 0.94 -37.49
N LEU A 249 18.46 0.74 -36.25
CA LEU A 249 18.73 -0.57 -35.66
C LEU A 249 17.52 -1.50 -35.67
N LEU A 250 16.35 -0.95 -35.35
CA LEU A 250 15.10 -1.69 -35.26
C LEU A 250 14.19 -1.49 -36.48
N ASN A 251 14.59 -0.68 -37.47
CA ASN A 251 13.74 -0.30 -38.61
C ASN A 251 12.37 0.24 -38.15
N VAL A 252 12.41 1.25 -37.28
CA VAL A 252 11.22 1.87 -36.64
C VAL A 252 11.15 3.36 -36.91
N ARG A 253 9.92 3.90 -36.90
CA ARG A 253 9.67 5.33 -37.11
C ARG A 253 10.19 6.15 -35.92
N THR A 254 10.82 7.29 -36.21
CA THR A 254 11.26 8.26 -35.21
C THR A 254 10.46 9.57 -35.34
N PRO A 255 10.20 10.31 -34.23
CA PRO A 255 10.50 9.95 -32.85
C PRO A 255 9.62 8.80 -32.35
N ILE A 256 10.20 7.95 -31.49
CA ILE A 256 9.48 6.81 -30.88
C ILE A 256 8.66 7.33 -29.70
N GLU A 257 7.38 6.96 -29.64
CA GLU A 257 6.49 7.32 -28.54
C GLU A 257 6.92 6.60 -27.25
N VAL A 258 7.05 7.34 -26.14
CA VAL A 258 7.42 6.79 -24.83
C VAL A 258 6.21 6.85 -23.90
N LEU A 259 5.75 5.70 -23.42
CA LEU A 259 4.66 5.60 -22.44
C LEU A 259 5.16 5.88 -21.03
N THR A 260 5.42 7.15 -20.73
CA THR A 260 5.85 7.58 -19.40
C THR A 260 4.80 7.30 -18.32
N PRO A 261 5.19 7.10 -17.05
CA PRO A 261 4.24 6.95 -15.95
C PRO A 261 3.25 8.11 -15.89
N THR A 262 1.96 7.80 -15.76
CA THR A 262 0.94 8.82 -15.54
C THR A 262 1.01 9.36 -14.10
N TRP A 263 0.37 10.51 -13.85
CA TRP A 263 0.28 11.05 -12.49
C TRP A 263 -0.48 10.10 -11.55
N ALA A 264 -1.52 9.42 -12.06
CA ALA A 264 -2.31 8.44 -11.31
C ALA A 264 -1.46 7.22 -10.93
N GLU A 265 -0.64 6.69 -11.86
CA GLU A 265 0.32 5.62 -11.58
C GLU A 265 1.38 6.05 -10.56
N SER A 266 1.85 7.29 -10.65
CA SER A 266 2.81 7.83 -9.70
C SER A 266 2.24 7.92 -8.28
N ILE A 267 0.99 8.36 -8.13
CA ILE A 267 0.28 8.34 -6.83
C ILE A 267 0.06 6.92 -6.35
N ALA A 268 -0.39 6.00 -7.22
CA ALA A 268 -0.61 4.61 -6.84
C ALA A 268 0.68 3.94 -6.33
N ARG A 269 1.85 4.27 -6.90
CA ARG A 269 3.14 3.80 -6.40
C ARG A 269 3.46 4.34 -5.02
N ILE A 270 3.24 5.64 -4.79
CA ILE A 270 3.45 6.26 -3.48
C ILE A 270 2.53 5.61 -2.44
N LEU A 271 1.26 5.42 -2.75
CA LEU A 271 0.27 4.85 -1.83
C LEU A 271 0.53 3.36 -1.52
N ASN A 272 1.09 2.59 -2.46
CA ASN A 272 1.48 1.20 -2.26
C ASN A 272 2.83 1.02 -1.54
N ASN A 273 3.56 2.10 -1.23
CA ASN A 273 4.75 2.00 -0.39
C ASN A 273 4.35 1.55 1.03
N GLY A 274 5.08 0.59 1.61
CA GLY A 274 4.74 0.01 2.92
C GLY A 274 4.58 1.04 4.04
N TRP A 275 5.44 2.05 4.10
CA TRP A 275 5.34 3.13 5.11
C TRP A 275 4.13 4.03 4.86
N VAL A 276 3.87 4.39 3.61
CA VAL A 276 2.72 5.23 3.26
C VAL A 276 1.41 4.48 3.52
N THR A 277 1.32 3.22 3.13
CA THR A 277 0.17 2.35 3.45
C THR A 277 -0.04 2.26 4.97
N PHE A 278 1.03 2.03 5.75
CA PHE A 278 0.95 1.99 7.21
C PHE A 278 0.32 3.26 7.78
N PHE A 279 0.87 4.44 7.42
CA PHE A 279 0.35 5.71 7.92
C PHE A 279 -1.05 6.02 7.39
N LEU A 280 -1.37 5.68 6.14
CA LEU A 280 -2.68 5.88 5.55
C LEU A 280 -3.76 5.11 6.32
N ILE A 281 -3.48 3.84 6.68
CA ILE A 281 -4.39 3.02 7.48
C ILE A 281 -4.50 3.61 8.90
N THR A 282 -3.39 3.93 9.56
CA THR A 282 -3.40 4.49 10.91
C THR A 282 -4.19 5.80 10.98
N ILE A 283 -3.95 6.73 10.04
CA ILE A 283 -4.69 8.01 9.95
C ILE A 283 -6.17 7.74 9.69
N GLY A 284 -6.50 6.82 8.77
CA GLY A 284 -7.88 6.43 8.47
C GLY A 284 -8.61 5.89 9.70
N LEU A 285 -7.97 5.03 10.49
CA LEU A 285 -8.53 4.48 11.73
C LEU A 285 -8.69 5.53 12.83
N ILE A 286 -7.70 6.42 13.02
CA ILE A 286 -7.80 7.55 13.96
C ILE A 286 -8.98 8.45 13.59
N ALA A 287 -9.16 8.72 12.30
CA ALA A 287 -10.25 9.55 11.80
C ALA A 287 -11.63 8.91 12.04
N ILE A 288 -11.76 7.58 11.94
CA ILE A 288 -12.97 6.84 12.37
C ILE A 288 -13.21 7.04 13.87
N ALA A 289 -12.18 6.88 14.71
CA ALA A 289 -12.36 7.01 16.16
C ALA A 289 -12.78 8.43 16.58
N ILE A 290 -12.23 9.46 15.92
CA ILE A 290 -12.65 10.86 16.13
C ILE A 290 -14.12 11.04 15.75
N GLU A 291 -14.54 10.50 14.60
CA GLU A 291 -15.94 10.54 14.15
C GLU A 291 -16.89 9.86 15.15
N LEU A 292 -16.50 8.71 15.71
CA LEU A 292 -17.32 8.00 16.71
C LEU A 292 -17.36 8.72 18.06
N SER A 293 -16.38 9.57 18.37
CA SER A 293 -16.30 10.29 19.65
C SER A 293 -17.17 11.55 19.69
N ALA A 294 -17.57 12.09 18.52
CA ALA A 294 -18.36 13.31 18.42
C ALA A 294 -19.62 13.07 17.56
N PRO A 295 -20.84 13.22 18.09
CA PRO A 295 -22.05 13.04 17.30
C PRO A 295 -22.15 14.09 16.18
N GLY A 296 -22.24 13.63 14.92
CA GLY A 296 -22.37 14.45 13.71
C GLY A 296 -21.37 14.05 12.62
N ILE A 297 -21.53 14.53 11.38
CA ILE A 297 -20.51 14.34 10.34
C ILE A 297 -19.38 15.34 10.58
N SER A 298 -18.22 14.84 11.00
CA SER A 298 -17.05 15.67 11.27
C SER A 298 -16.00 15.56 10.17
N VAL A 299 -14.92 16.33 10.32
CA VAL A 299 -13.72 16.19 9.48
C VAL A 299 -13.15 14.76 9.56
N GLY A 300 -13.37 14.04 10.66
CA GLY A 300 -12.96 12.65 10.85
C GLY A 300 -13.61 11.70 9.84
N GLY A 301 -14.94 11.73 9.68
CA GLY A 301 -15.63 10.88 8.72
C GLY A 301 -15.17 11.09 7.28
N LEU A 302 -15.02 12.34 6.84
CA LEU A 302 -14.51 12.66 5.50
C LEU A 302 -13.05 12.22 5.30
N THR A 303 -12.21 12.43 6.31
CA THR A 303 -10.80 12.04 6.27
C THR A 303 -10.66 10.53 6.20
N SER A 304 -11.42 9.80 7.00
CA SER A 304 -11.45 8.33 6.96
C SER A 304 -11.89 7.81 5.59
N LEU A 305 -13.00 8.35 5.08
CA LEU A 305 -13.52 7.98 3.76
C LEU A 305 -12.47 8.19 2.67
N LEU A 306 -11.78 9.34 2.69
CA LEU A 306 -10.69 9.63 1.75
C LEU A 306 -9.53 8.65 1.89
N CYS A 307 -9.05 8.40 3.12
CA CYS A 307 -7.93 7.49 3.37
C CYS A 307 -8.22 6.07 2.87
N PHE A 308 -9.37 5.50 3.22
CA PHE A 308 -9.73 4.15 2.78
C PHE A 308 -10.10 4.10 1.29
N SER A 309 -10.71 5.15 0.74
CA SER A 309 -10.95 5.23 -0.72
C SER A 309 -9.62 5.24 -1.49
N LEU A 310 -8.63 6.02 -1.05
CA LEU A 310 -7.30 6.05 -1.65
C LEU A 310 -6.58 4.71 -1.49
N PHE A 311 -6.68 4.08 -0.31
CA PHE A 311 -6.13 2.75 -0.07
C PHE A 311 -6.68 1.72 -1.07
N PHE A 312 -8.00 1.54 -1.12
CA PHE A 312 -8.61 0.55 -2.02
C PHE A 312 -8.40 0.91 -3.48
N TRP A 313 -8.54 2.18 -3.88
CA TRP A 313 -8.27 2.64 -5.23
C TRP A 313 -6.85 2.24 -5.69
N SER A 314 -5.86 2.47 -4.83
CA SER A 314 -4.46 2.13 -5.12
C SER A 314 -4.23 0.63 -5.29
N ARG A 315 -5.00 -0.21 -4.59
CA ARG A 315 -4.96 -1.69 -4.70
C ARG A 315 -5.72 -2.21 -5.93
N PHE A 316 -6.82 -1.57 -6.31
CA PHE A 316 -7.49 -1.81 -7.60
C PHE A 316 -6.55 -1.50 -8.77
N ALA A 317 -5.84 -0.36 -8.71
CA ALA A 317 -4.86 0.02 -9.72
C ALA A 317 -3.69 -0.98 -9.82
N ALA A 318 -3.34 -1.64 -8.70
CA ALA A 318 -2.35 -2.71 -8.64
C ALA A 318 -2.87 -4.10 -9.07
N GLY A 319 -4.19 -4.24 -9.26
CA GLY A 319 -4.84 -5.53 -9.48
C GLY A 319 -4.71 -6.48 -8.29
N THR A 320 -4.57 -5.97 -7.06
CA THR A 320 -4.48 -6.78 -5.83
C THR A 320 -5.78 -6.80 -5.03
N SER A 321 -6.76 -5.94 -5.35
CA SER A 321 -8.05 -5.89 -4.67
C SER A 321 -9.19 -5.81 -5.67
N GLY A 322 -10.31 -6.45 -5.33
CA GLY A 322 -11.59 -6.36 -6.00
C GLY A 322 -12.71 -5.85 -5.08
N TRP A 323 -13.95 -6.13 -5.47
CA TRP A 323 -15.14 -5.69 -4.73
C TRP A 323 -15.35 -6.46 -3.42
N LEU A 324 -14.78 -7.67 -3.31
CA LEU A 324 -14.88 -8.50 -2.12
C LEU A 324 -14.29 -7.78 -0.92
N GLU A 325 -13.06 -7.27 -1.02
CA GLU A 325 -12.36 -6.65 0.10
C GLU A 325 -13.05 -5.36 0.55
N VAL A 326 -13.49 -4.52 -0.40
CA VAL A 326 -14.27 -3.31 -0.09
C VAL A 326 -15.57 -3.66 0.63
N THR A 327 -16.27 -4.71 0.19
CA THR A 327 -17.53 -5.14 0.80
C THR A 327 -17.30 -5.69 2.20
N LEU A 328 -16.25 -6.51 2.40
CA LEU A 328 -15.89 -7.05 3.72
C LEU A 328 -15.47 -5.93 4.69
N PHE A 329 -14.74 -4.92 4.21
CA PHE A 329 -14.39 -3.74 5.00
C PHE A 329 -15.63 -2.98 5.45
N ALA A 330 -16.53 -2.66 4.52
CA ALA A 330 -17.77 -1.95 4.81
C ALA A 330 -18.69 -2.75 5.76
N LEU A 331 -18.83 -4.06 5.54
CA LEU A 331 -19.59 -4.94 6.42
C LEU A 331 -18.97 -5.03 7.81
N GLY A 332 -17.64 -5.05 7.90
CA GLY A 332 -16.90 -4.99 9.16
C GLY A 332 -17.21 -3.73 9.95
N LEU A 333 -17.18 -2.56 9.29
CA LEU A 333 -17.58 -1.29 9.90
C LEU A 333 -19.04 -1.27 10.33
N ILE A 334 -19.96 -1.84 9.54
CA ILE A 334 -21.38 -1.97 9.90
C ILE A 334 -21.53 -2.84 11.16
N PHE A 335 -20.81 -3.95 11.27
CA PHE A 335 -20.88 -4.81 12.46
C PHE A 335 -20.36 -4.12 13.70
N ILE A 336 -19.27 -3.35 13.59
CA ILE A 336 -18.75 -2.51 14.68
C ILE A 336 -19.80 -1.46 15.09
N ALA A 337 -20.42 -0.79 14.13
CA ALA A 337 -21.46 0.21 14.40
C ALA A 337 -22.72 -0.42 15.04
N CYS A 338 -23.17 -1.57 14.55
CA CYS A 338 -24.30 -2.30 15.13
C CYS A 338 -24.05 -2.71 16.58
N GLU A 339 -22.84 -3.20 16.90
CA GLU A 339 -22.47 -3.47 18.29
C GLU A 339 -22.54 -2.19 19.12
N PHE A 340 -21.92 -1.10 18.66
CA PHE A 340 -21.88 0.14 19.42
C PHE A 340 -23.26 0.79 19.65
N PHE A 341 -24.17 0.75 18.66
CA PHE A 341 -25.45 1.45 18.72
C PHE A 341 -26.65 0.57 19.10
N VAL A 342 -26.63 -0.72 18.79
CA VAL A 342 -27.82 -1.59 18.88
C VAL A 342 -27.67 -2.64 19.99
N ILE A 343 -26.47 -3.21 20.16
CA ILE A 343 -26.25 -4.36 21.04
C ILE A 343 -25.58 -3.88 22.34
N PRO A 344 -26.27 -3.88 23.49
CA PRO A 344 -25.61 -3.54 24.75
C PRO A 344 -24.61 -4.63 25.15
N GLY A 345 -23.31 -4.38 24.92
CA GLY A 345 -22.21 -5.29 25.25
C GLY A 345 -20.98 -5.06 24.36
N PHE A 346 -19.92 -5.85 24.59
CA PHE A 346 -18.90 -6.11 23.58
C PHE A 346 -18.95 -7.60 23.25
N GLY A 347 -19.69 -7.93 22.21
CA GLY A 347 -20.02 -9.28 21.80
C GLY A 347 -19.32 -9.73 20.52
N ILE A 348 -19.94 -10.73 19.90
CA ILE A 348 -19.43 -11.40 18.71
C ILE A 348 -19.48 -10.47 17.48
N ALA A 349 -20.43 -9.53 17.41
CA ALA A 349 -20.55 -8.64 16.27
C ALA A 349 -19.39 -7.62 16.25
N GLY A 350 -19.06 -7.00 17.38
CA GLY A 350 -17.90 -6.11 17.48
C GLY A 350 -16.57 -6.78 17.11
N LEU A 351 -16.28 -7.95 17.71
CA LEU A 351 -15.06 -8.71 17.41
C LEU A 351 -15.03 -9.19 15.94
N GLY A 352 -16.15 -9.72 15.45
CA GLY A 352 -16.28 -10.15 14.06
C GLY A 352 -16.08 -8.98 13.09
N GLY A 353 -16.61 -7.80 13.42
CA GLY A 353 -16.43 -6.59 12.62
C GLY A 353 -14.96 -6.14 12.55
N ILE A 354 -14.21 -6.20 13.65
CA ILE A 354 -12.76 -5.92 13.66
C ILE A 354 -12.02 -6.93 12.78
N VAL A 355 -12.31 -8.23 12.91
CA VAL A 355 -11.69 -9.28 12.08
C VAL A 355 -11.99 -9.07 10.59
N LEU A 356 -13.23 -8.74 10.23
CA LEU A 356 -13.61 -8.43 8.85
C LEU A 356 -12.88 -7.20 8.33
N THR A 357 -12.80 -6.14 9.14
CA THR A 357 -12.13 -4.88 8.77
C THR A 357 -10.63 -5.11 8.56
N LEU A 358 -9.91 -5.67 9.54
CA LEU A 358 -8.47 -5.92 9.42
C LEU A 358 -8.16 -6.99 8.37
N GLY A 359 -8.97 -8.05 8.31
CA GLY A 359 -8.85 -9.11 7.31
C GLY A 359 -9.00 -8.57 5.89
N SER A 360 -9.97 -7.68 5.64
CA SER A 360 -10.13 -7.04 4.33
C SER A 360 -8.94 -6.19 3.91
N LEU A 361 -8.31 -5.46 4.84
CA LEU A 361 -7.11 -4.65 4.56
C LEU A 361 -5.90 -5.52 4.22
N VAL A 362 -5.74 -6.63 4.94
CA VAL A 362 -4.70 -7.63 4.66
C VAL A 362 -4.95 -8.29 3.29
N MET A 363 -6.18 -8.68 2.99
CA MET A 363 -6.55 -9.29 1.71
C MET A 363 -6.34 -8.33 0.53
N ALA A 364 -6.69 -7.05 0.69
CA ALA A 364 -6.53 -6.06 -0.39
C ALA A 364 -5.08 -5.84 -0.83
N SER A 365 -4.11 -6.24 0.01
CA SER A 365 -2.68 -6.08 -0.27
C SER A 365 -2.09 -7.20 -1.14
N GLN A 366 -2.85 -8.27 -1.42
CA GLN A 366 -2.34 -9.51 -2.02
C GLN A 366 -3.33 -10.12 -3.01
N ARG A 367 -2.81 -10.83 -4.03
CA ARG A 367 -3.64 -11.45 -5.10
C ARG A 367 -4.19 -12.84 -4.75
N PHE A 368 -3.83 -13.40 -3.60
CA PHE A 368 -4.20 -14.76 -3.21
C PHE A 368 -4.88 -14.77 -1.84
N LEU A 369 -5.73 -15.78 -1.60
CA LEU A 369 -6.41 -15.99 -0.32
C LEU A 369 -5.65 -16.95 0.60
N ILE A 370 -5.02 -17.98 0.02
CA ILE A 370 -4.30 -19.02 0.75
C ILE A 370 -2.89 -19.13 0.16
N PRO A 371 -1.82 -18.91 0.95
CA PRO A 371 -0.46 -19.02 0.44
C PRO A 371 -0.15 -20.48 0.09
N SER A 372 0.39 -20.69 -1.11
CA SER A 372 0.77 -22.01 -1.65
C SER A 372 2.28 -22.20 -1.75
N THR A 373 3.04 -21.11 -1.64
CA THR A 373 4.51 -21.08 -1.75
C THR A 373 5.12 -20.36 -0.55
N ALA A 374 6.39 -20.64 -0.26
CA ALA A 374 7.12 -19.99 0.82
C ALA A 374 7.23 -18.46 0.61
N ASP A 375 7.37 -18.02 -0.64
CA ASP A 375 7.43 -16.60 -0.99
C ASP A 375 6.09 -15.90 -0.75
N GLN A 376 4.97 -16.55 -1.09
CA GLN A 376 3.63 -16.04 -0.75
C GLN A 376 3.42 -15.98 0.77
N LEU A 377 3.91 -16.97 1.51
CA LEU A 377 3.78 -17.00 2.97
C LEU A 377 4.55 -15.85 3.64
N SER A 378 5.78 -15.59 3.20
CA SER A 378 6.57 -14.46 3.71
C SER A 378 5.95 -13.11 3.34
N GLY A 379 5.46 -12.95 2.11
CA GLY A 379 4.71 -11.76 1.67
C GLY A 379 3.48 -11.49 2.54
N LEU A 380 2.65 -12.52 2.77
CA LEU A 380 1.49 -12.45 3.67
C LEU A 380 1.90 -11.97 5.06
N GLY A 381 3.04 -12.46 5.59
CA GLY A 381 3.57 -12.03 6.88
C GLY A 381 3.85 -10.52 6.95
N TYR A 382 4.43 -9.93 5.90
CA TYR A 382 4.68 -8.49 5.84
C TYR A 382 3.40 -7.66 5.77
N ASP A 383 2.42 -8.09 4.98
CA ASP A 383 1.13 -7.40 4.85
C ASP A 383 0.37 -7.44 6.18
N VAL A 384 0.34 -8.61 6.84
CA VAL A 384 -0.24 -8.78 8.18
C VAL A 384 0.49 -7.88 9.19
N LEU A 385 1.82 -7.86 9.18
CA LEU A 385 2.60 -7.02 10.09
C LEU A 385 2.33 -5.53 9.86
N THR A 386 2.17 -5.11 8.61
CA THR A 386 1.87 -3.72 8.26
C THR A 386 0.49 -3.31 8.77
N VAL A 387 -0.54 -4.12 8.54
CA VAL A 387 -1.92 -3.82 9.00
C VAL A 387 -2.04 -3.89 10.52
N LEU A 388 -1.49 -4.94 11.15
CA LEU A 388 -1.50 -5.05 12.61
C LEU A 388 -0.66 -3.96 13.27
N GLY A 389 0.50 -3.62 12.68
CA GLY A 389 1.31 -2.50 13.12
C GLY A 389 0.54 -1.18 13.03
N ALA A 390 -0.17 -0.94 11.92
CA ALA A 390 -0.98 0.26 11.74
C ALA A 390 -2.13 0.32 12.76
N PHE A 391 -2.73 -0.82 13.08
CA PHE A 391 -3.77 -0.95 14.11
C PHE A 391 -3.21 -0.70 15.52
N VAL A 392 -2.04 -1.25 15.86
CA VAL A 392 -1.37 -0.95 17.15
C VAL A 392 -0.99 0.53 17.23
N GLY A 393 -0.46 1.11 16.14
CA GLY A 393 -0.18 2.54 16.04
C GLY A 393 -1.43 3.38 16.26
N PHE A 394 -2.56 2.96 15.70
CA PHE A 394 -3.87 3.55 15.97
C PHE A 394 -4.26 3.45 17.46
N LEU A 395 -4.12 2.29 18.11
CA LEU A 395 -4.45 2.12 19.53
C LEU A 395 -3.61 3.04 20.43
N VAL A 396 -2.30 3.13 20.14
CA VAL A 396 -1.40 4.06 20.86
C VAL A 396 -1.85 5.50 20.64
N ALA A 397 -2.13 5.90 19.41
CA ALA A 397 -2.61 7.24 19.08
C ALA A 397 -3.97 7.55 19.74
N ALA A 398 -4.87 6.57 19.83
CA ALA A 398 -6.17 6.70 20.47
C ALA A 398 -6.04 6.90 21.99
N VAL A 399 -5.14 6.16 22.66
CA VAL A 399 -4.85 6.35 24.09
C VAL A 399 -4.25 7.72 24.35
N VAL A 400 -3.29 8.14 23.53
CA VAL A 400 -2.72 9.50 23.60
C VAL A 400 -3.82 10.53 23.40
N LEU A 401 -4.63 10.42 22.35
CA LEU A 401 -5.71 11.34 22.09
C LEU A 401 -6.68 11.41 23.28
N ALA A 402 -7.11 10.28 23.84
CA ALA A 402 -8.01 10.25 25.00
C ALA A 402 -7.43 10.96 26.23
N ASN A 403 -6.11 10.86 26.46
CA ASN A 403 -5.44 11.52 27.58
C ASN A 403 -5.22 13.02 27.36
N TYR A 404 -5.04 13.47 26.12
CA TYR A 404 -4.70 14.87 25.78
C TYR A 404 -5.84 15.63 25.08
N ILE A 405 -7.03 15.03 24.90
CA ILE A 405 -8.17 15.61 24.18
C ILE A 405 -8.62 16.97 24.75
N GLY A 406 -8.45 17.16 26.07
CA GLY A 406 -8.77 18.41 26.76
C GLY A 406 -7.81 19.56 26.49
N GLU A 407 -6.59 19.28 26.01
CA GLU A 407 -5.55 20.28 25.72
C GLU A 407 -5.55 20.72 24.24
N ILE A 408 -6.22 19.96 23.37
CA ILE A 408 -6.22 20.22 21.92
C ILE A 408 -7.25 21.32 21.56
N PRO A 409 -6.83 22.40 20.87
CA PRO A 409 -7.74 23.46 20.44
C PRO A 409 -8.87 22.92 19.57
N GLY A 410 -10.13 23.14 19.98
CA GLY A 410 -11.33 22.68 19.26
C GLY A 410 -11.94 21.38 19.79
N LEU A 411 -11.12 20.42 20.24
CA LEU A 411 -11.58 19.18 20.88
C LEU A 411 -11.82 19.34 22.39
N SER A 412 -11.22 20.35 23.04
CA SER A 412 -11.45 20.70 24.45
C SER A 412 -12.90 21.10 24.79
N ARG A 413 -13.76 21.29 23.77
CA ARG A 413 -15.21 21.50 23.94
C ARG A 413 -16.00 20.21 24.11
N LEU A 414 -15.38 19.06 23.83
CA LEU A 414 -15.98 17.74 23.99
C LEU A 414 -15.70 17.14 25.38
N THR A 415 -14.74 17.71 26.12
CA THR A 415 -14.57 17.41 27.53
C THR A 415 -15.48 18.33 28.34
N LEU A 416 -16.32 17.72 29.17
CA LEU A 416 -17.11 18.44 30.18
C LEU A 416 -16.14 19.12 31.14
N GLN A 417 -15.82 20.39 30.90
CA GLN A 417 -15.15 21.21 31.89
C GLN A 417 -16.09 21.33 33.10
N PRO A 418 -15.65 21.03 34.32
CA PRO A 418 -16.44 21.31 35.51
C PRO A 418 -16.83 22.79 35.49
N PRO A 419 -18.09 23.14 35.80
CA PRO A 419 -18.58 24.49 35.63
C PRO A 419 -17.73 25.46 36.43
N VAL A 420 -16.99 26.32 35.73
CA VAL A 420 -16.29 27.45 36.35
C VAL A 420 -17.37 28.46 36.70
N VAL A 421 -17.74 28.51 37.97
CA VAL A 421 -18.61 29.55 38.51
C VAL A 421 -17.89 30.89 38.31
N MET A 422 -18.44 31.75 37.45
CA MET A 422 -17.94 33.11 37.27
C MET A 422 -18.21 33.91 38.55
N GLU A 423 -17.17 34.25 39.30
CA GLU A 423 -17.26 35.32 40.29
C GLU A 423 -17.23 36.67 39.56
N THR A 424 -18.41 37.29 39.42
CA THR A 424 -18.50 38.74 39.20
C THR A 424 -17.90 39.45 40.40
N SER A 425 -16.73 40.03 40.19
CA SER A 425 -15.97 40.79 41.18
C SER A 425 -16.57 42.19 41.38
N THR A 426 -17.14 42.42 42.55
CA THR A 426 -17.24 43.77 43.13
C THR A 426 -16.88 43.73 44.62
N GLY A 427 -15.58 43.97 44.89
CA GLY A 427 -15.07 44.79 45.99
C GLY A 427 -15.35 44.43 47.46
N ILE A 428 -14.21 44.28 48.16
CA ILE A 428 -13.89 44.68 49.55
C ILE A 428 -13.96 43.56 50.61
N GLY A 429 -12.78 43.21 51.15
CA GLY A 429 -12.62 42.54 52.44
C GLY A 429 -11.70 41.31 52.40
N ARG A 430 -10.43 41.51 52.79
CA ARG A 430 -9.48 40.44 53.11
C ARG A 430 -9.93 39.72 54.41
N ASP A 431 -9.59 38.44 54.49
CA ASP A 431 -9.67 37.53 55.64
C ASP A 431 -11.02 36.85 55.94
N GLN A 432 -11.34 35.82 55.14
CA GLN A 432 -12.00 34.55 55.58
C GLN A 432 -12.09 33.48 54.48
N SER A 433 -11.12 33.46 53.54
CA SER A 433 -11.09 32.52 52.41
C SER A 433 -10.49 31.17 52.80
N SER A 434 -11.30 30.29 53.43
CA SER A 434 -11.07 28.83 53.43
C SER A 434 -12.32 27.97 53.72
N GLN A 435 -13.48 28.56 54.01
CA GLN A 435 -14.73 27.78 54.24
C GLN A 435 -15.78 27.90 53.12
N ALA A 436 -15.68 28.89 52.22
CA ALA A 436 -16.68 29.14 51.19
C ALA A 436 -16.67 28.15 50.00
N ALA A 437 -15.67 27.27 49.90
CA ALA A 437 -15.53 26.30 48.81
C ALA A 437 -15.90 24.85 49.18
N GLN A 438 -16.28 24.57 50.43
CA GLN A 438 -16.67 23.22 50.82
C GLN A 438 -18.16 22.96 50.49
N PRO A 439 -18.53 21.81 49.90
CA PRO A 439 -19.93 21.43 49.69
C PRO A 439 -20.75 21.54 50.99
N GLY A 440 -22.03 21.92 50.90
CA GLY A 440 -22.88 22.18 52.09
C GLY A 440 -22.92 21.03 53.12
N TRP A 441 -22.81 19.77 52.67
CA TRP A 441 -22.73 18.61 53.56
C TRP A 441 -21.43 18.55 54.38
N GLN A 442 -20.33 19.17 53.94
CA GLN A 442 -19.10 19.26 54.74
C GLN A 442 -19.21 20.29 55.86
N ARG A 443 -20.03 21.33 55.68
CA ARG A 443 -20.19 22.44 56.63
C ARG A 443 -21.08 22.10 57.82
N VAL A 444 -21.99 21.13 57.67
CA VAL A 444 -22.86 20.67 58.77
C VAL A 444 -22.21 19.59 59.63
N SER A 445 -22.42 19.71 60.93
CA SER A 445 -22.04 18.79 61.99
C SER A 445 -23.27 18.10 62.59
N ILE A 446 -23.05 16.94 63.21
CA ILE A 446 -24.12 16.24 63.94
C ILE A 446 -24.50 17.09 65.15
N GLY A 447 -25.79 17.38 65.29
CA GLY A 447 -26.33 18.27 66.33
C GLY A 447 -26.82 19.62 65.79
N ASP A 448 -26.38 20.03 64.58
CA ASP A 448 -26.80 21.29 63.98
C ASP A 448 -28.30 21.29 63.70
N VAL A 449 -28.92 22.46 63.87
CA VAL A 449 -30.36 22.67 63.66
C VAL A 449 -30.55 23.59 62.46
N GLY A 450 -31.45 23.21 61.56
CA GLY A 450 -31.85 24.00 60.40
C GLY A 450 -33.35 23.93 60.17
N ARG A 451 -33.82 24.66 59.16
CA ARG A 451 -35.23 24.66 58.75
C ARG A 451 -35.42 23.99 57.41
N ALA A 452 -36.47 23.19 57.27
CA ALA A 452 -36.82 22.58 56.00
C ALA A 452 -37.22 23.66 54.98
N SER A 453 -36.45 23.81 53.90
CA SER A 453 -36.75 24.80 52.83
C SER A 453 -38.00 24.42 52.01
N GLY A 454 -38.43 23.17 52.11
CA GLY A 454 -39.62 22.59 51.51
C GLY A 454 -39.91 21.23 52.16
N PRO A 455 -41.05 20.59 51.83
CA PRO A 455 -41.43 19.31 52.44
C PRO A 455 -40.38 18.22 52.16
N LEU A 456 -39.94 17.49 53.19
CA LEU A 456 -38.94 16.42 53.07
C LEU A 456 -39.63 15.05 52.91
N ARG A 457 -39.44 14.37 51.77
CA ARG A 457 -40.13 13.09 51.43
C ARG A 457 -39.25 12.08 50.66
N PRO A 458 -38.44 11.25 51.35
CA PRO A 458 -37.71 11.58 52.57
C PRO A 458 -36.55 12.55 52.30
N SER A 459 -36.20 12.78 51.03
CA SER A 459 -35.15 13.72 50.64
C SER A 459 -35.68 15.14 50.50
N GLY A 460 -34.83 16.13 50.74
CA GLY A 460 -35.10 17.52 50.46
C GLY A 460 -33.93 18.40 50.89
N ARG A 461 -34.18 19.69 51.10
CA ARG A 461 -33.14 20.65 51.48
C ARG A 461 -33.50 21.35 52.76
N ILE A 462 -32.52 21.51 53.63
CA ILE A 462 -32.64 22.36 54.82
C ILE A 462 -31.75 23.58 54.68
N LEU A 463 -32.20 24.69 55.25
CA LEU A 463 -31.41 25.89 55.45
C LEU A 463 -30.78 25.81 56.83
N VAL A 464 -29.45 25.72 56.88
CA VAL A 464 -28.65 25.78 58.11
C VAL A 464 -27.84 27.08 58.01
N GLU A 465 -28.08 27.99 58.95
CA GLU A 465 -27.55 29.36 58.88
C GLU A 465 -27.90 30.03 57.54
N ASP A 466 -26.92 30.23 56.65
CA ASP A 466 -27.09 30.92 55.36
C ASP A 466 -26.88 30.01 54.13
N TYR A 467 -26.82 28.68 54.30
CA TYR A 467 -26.60 27.75 53.19
C TYR A 467 -27.55 26.57 53.17
N LEU A 468 -27.88 26.11 51.96
CA LEU A 468 -28.74 24.97 51.74
C LEU A 468 -27.93 23.67 51.73
N VAL A 469 -28.46 22.65 52.40
CA VAL A 469 -27.87 21.32 52.47
C VAL A 469 -28.91 20.29 52.05
N ASP A 470 -28.52 19.40 51.14
CA ASP A 470 -29.33 18.24 50.77
C ASP A 470 -29.32 17.22 51.91
N VAL A 471 -30.51 16.84 52.37
CA VAL A 471 -30.71 15.96 53.51
C VAL A 471 -31.75 14.89 53.22
N VAL A 472 -31.74 13.84 54.04
CA VAL A 472 -32.73 12.76 54.00
C VAL A 472 -33.27 12.53 55.41
N THR A 473 -34.58 12.41 55.58
CA THR A 473 -35.20 12.05 56.86
C THR A 473 -35.02 10.56 57.16
N GLU A 474 -35.21 10.13 58.41
CA GLU A 474 -35.24 8.71 58.78
C GLU A 474 -36.51 7.96 58.36
N GLY A 475 -37.21 8.47 57.34
CA GLY A 475 -38.45 7.89 56.82
C GLY A 475 -39.71 8.67 57.21
N ASP A 476 -39.60 9.59 58.16
CA ASP A 476 -40.70 10.48 58.53
C ASP A 476 -40.90 11.59 57.50
N PHE A 477 -42.15 11.98 57.29
CA PHE A 477 -42.50 13.15 56.51
C PHE A 477 -42.31 14.41 57.36
N VAL A 478 -41.55 15.38 56.87
CA VAL A 478 -41.37 16.67 57.53
C VAL A 478 -41.95 17.78 56.65
N ASP A 479 -42.81 18.62 57.24
CA ASP A 479 -43.42 19.74 56.54
C ASP A 479 -42.42 20.85 56.21
N ALA A 480 -42.79 21.72 55.26
CA ALA A 480 -41.98 22.90 54.97
C ALA A 480 -41.91 23.82 56.17
N ASP A 481 -40.76 24.48 56.37
CA ASP A 481 -40.47 25.39 57.48
C ASP A 481 -40.42 24.74 58.88
N SER A 482 -40.54 23.41 58.98
CA SER A 482 -40.26 22.67 60.21
C SER A 482 -38.78 22.73 60.61
N GLU A 483 -38.53 22.77 61.91
CA GLU A 483 -37.20 22.75 62.49
C GLU A 483 -36.67 21.31 62.57
N VAL A 484 -35.49 21.07 62.03
CA VAL A 484 -34.89 19.73 61.96
C VAL A 484 -33.45 19.73 62.43
N ARG A 485 -33.04 18.65 63.09
CA ARG A 485 -31.68 18.45 63.59
C ARG A 485 -30.94 17.40 62.78
N VAL A 486 -29.67 17.67 62.47
CA VAL A 486 -28.76 16.69 61.86
C VAL A 486 -28.41 15.63 62.90
N ILE A 487 -28.80 14.39 62.64
CA ILE A 487 -28.62 13.25 63.56
C ILE A 487 -27.53 12.29 63.11
N ALA A 488 -27.22 12.25 61.82
CA ALA A 488 -26.13 11.44 61.29
C ALA A 488 -25.57 12.00 59.98
N LYS A 489 -24.31 11.68 59.70
CA LYS A 489 -23.60 12.08 58.48
C LYS A 489 -22.78 10.91 57.95
N GLN A 490 -23.02 10.53 56.70
CA GLN A 490 -22.29 9.49 55.98
C GLN A 490 -21.87 10.03 54.60
N GLY A 491 -20.67 10.61 54.52
CA GLY A 491 -20.19 11.29 53.31
C GLY A 491 -21.12 12.44 52.90
N ALA A 492 -21.61 12.41 51.66
CA ALA A 492 -22.55 13.40 51.13
C ALA A 492 -24.01 13.19 51.60
N LYS A 493 -24.31 12.09 52.31
CA LYS A 493 -25.65 11.82 52.84
C LYS A 493 -25.75 12.35 54.27
N VAL A 494 -26.53 13.42 54.46
CA VAL A 494 -26.84 14.01 55.76
C VAL A 494 -28.24 13.59 56.17
N ILE A 495 -28.39 13.03 57.38
CA ILE A 495 -29.65 12.51 57.90
C ILE A 495 -30.20 13.46 58.96
N VAL A 496 -31.47 13.83 58.84
CA VAL A 496 -32.14 14.79 59.73
C VAL A 496 -33.41 14.21 60.35
N ARG A 497 -33.80 14.76 61.51
CA ARG A 497 -35.05 14.44 62.19
C ARG A 497 -35.71 15.73 62.67
N GLU A 498 -37.04 15.81 62.62
CA GLU A 498 -37.79 16.93 63.19
C GLU A 498 -37.52 17.05 64.71
N VAL A 499 -37.39 18.29 65.18
CA VAL A 499 -37.02 18.63 66.57
C VAL A 499 -38.21 18.56 67.51
#